data_AF-F0X212-F1
#
_entry.id   AF-F0X212-F1
#
_cell.length_a   1.000
_cell.length_b   1.000
_cell.length_c   1.000
_cell.angle_alpha   90.00
_cell.angle_beta   90.00
_cell.angle_gamma   90.00
#
_symmetry.space_group_name_H-M   'P 1'
#
loop_
_entity.id
_entity.type
_entity.pdbx_description
1 polymer ?
#
loop_
_entity_poly.entity_id
_entity_poly.type
_entity_poly.pdbx_seq_one_letter_code
_entity_poly.pdbx_strand_id
1 'polypeptide(L)'
;MSKHAIRFMAITRSPTIGSVTILPFMFHELAYIYHPHCSLDSKSVFLIILSIQYEEYLTSDADCNSNECMDDISNKQRIGHSEAELVQTMINGINVLIAMEQKLLAGESIEALLPTPYVSPVDIIAGQGGSEAMCTSIQVQPSPEDNYPVFTSKHRSLMAKHLTKELYEELKDLSTSKGFTLDQAIQTGVDNAHLGVGIVAGDEECYEVFKKIMDPVIEGWHQFKTEDMHHTDLDVSKLQNADKIDYTYVQSTRVRSGRNIRGMSLPPGTTRAERLQVENLISSALSTLSDELQGKYYPLMNMTKEEEEQLQKDHFLFQKPGGGTLLTGAGAARDWPSGRGIFHNEQKSFLVWVNEEDHMRVISMQDGGDIVAVFARWVKGVNAVQESIQKSGFSFMHNDHHGFLGTCPSNLGTGLRASMFVRLEKLGTDPHALEEVCKVYGLQPRGSAGEHSAAVGGMWDISNKARIGKSEVELVQTMIDGVSKLIELEKELELGKTYQEVLASMGITVAEA
;
A
#
# COMPACT_ATOMS: atom_id res chain seq x y z
N MET A 1 46.41 -26.99 12.97
CA MET A 1 46.32 -27.20 11.51
C MET A 1 45.94 -25.87 10.87
N SER A 2 46.76 -25.40 9.94
CA SER A 2 46.78 -24.01 9.45
C SER A 2 45.60 -23.70 8.52
N LYS A 3 44.93 -22.56 8.78
CA LYS A 3 43.88 -21.97 7.93
C LYS A 3 44.53 -21.32 6.70
N HIS A 4 43.99 -21.55 5.50
CA HIS A 4 44.27 -20.71 4.32
C HIS A 4 42.94 -20.13 3.82
N ALA A 5 42.79 -18.81 4.01
CA ALA A 5 41.72 -18.01 3.43
C ALA A 5 42.29 -17.28 2.21
N ILE A 6 41.63 -17.37 1.05
CA ILE A 6 41.94 -16.52 -0.10
C ILE A 6 41.04 -15.29 -0.01
N ARG A 7 41.62 -14.14 0.34
CA ARG A 7 41.00 -12.81 0.27
C ARG A 7 41.36 -12.17 -1.07
N PHE A 8 40.38 -11.68 -1.83
CA PHE A 8 40.65 -10.67 -2.87
C PHE A 8 40.80 -9.31 -2.19
N MET A 9 41.85 -8.58 -2.54
CA MET A 9 42.34 -7.38 -1.85
C MET A 9 42.53 -6.28 -2.90
N ALA A 10 41.82 -5.16 -2.77
CA ALA A 10 42.18 -3.92 -3.48
C ALA A 10 43.27 -3.21 -2.68
N ILE A 11 44.42 -2.93 -3.31
CA ILE A 11 45.54 -2.21 -2.70
C ILE A 11 45.52 -0.78 -3.22
N THR A 12 45.28 0.20 -2.35
CA THR A 12 45.56 1.62 -2.66
C THR A 12 46.88 2.02 -1.99
N ARG A 13 47.77 2.68 -2.75
CA ARG A 13 48.96 3.36 -2.23
C ARG A 13 48.90 4.82 -2.68
N SER A 14 48.83 5.74 -1.72
CA SER A 14 49.13 7.17 -1.96
C SER A 14 50.52 7.49 -1.39
N PRO A 15 51.34 8.30 -2.07
CA PRO A 15 52.70 8.56 -1.65
C PRO A 15 52.71 9.57 -0.49
N THR A 16 53.55 9.27 0.49
CA THR A 16 53.96 10.07 1.67
C THR A 16 53.17 9.87 2.98
N ILE A 17 53.84 9.10 3.87
CA ILE A 17 53.75 9.02 5.35
C ILE A 17 52.50 8.33 5.96
N GLY A 18 52.53 7.00 5.97
CA GLY A 18 52.53 6.17 7.20
C GLY A 18 51.31 6.10 8.13
N SER A 19 50.20 5.47 7.71
CA SER A 19 49.40 4.53 8.55
C SER A 19 48.30 3.84 7.71
N VAL A 20 48.01 2.56 7.99
CA VAL A 20 46.99 1.75 7.29
C VAL A 20 45.79 1.56 8.22
N THR A 21 44.58 1.90 7.77
CA THR A 21 43.31 1.58 8.46
C THR A 21 42.46 0.69 7.58
N ILE A 22 41.92 -0.40 8.14
CA ILE A 22 41.03 -1.36 7.47
C ILE A 22 39.59 -1.07 7.90
N LEU A 23 38.67 -0.88 6.95
CA LEU A 23 37.22 -0.88 7.18
C LEU A 23 36.56 -1.98 6.31
N PRO A 24 35.60 -2.76 6.84
CA PRO A 24 34.88 -3.78 6.09
C PRO A 24 33.58 -3.22 5.47
N PHE A 25 33.27 -3.60 4.23
CA PHE A 25 31.93 -3.47 3.65
C PHE A 25 31.35 -4.84 3.28
N MET A 26 30.05 -5.00 3.60
CA MET A 26 29.23 -6.19 3.41
C MET A 26 28.71 -6.28 1.97
N PHE A 27 28.68 -7.49 1.42
CA PHE A 27 27.88 -7.82 0.23
C PHE A 27 26.40 -7.94 0.64
N HIS A 28 25.51 -7.28 -0.10
CA HIS A 28 24.07 -7.59 -0.10
C HIS A 28 23.75 -8.59 -1.22
N GLU A 29 22.98 -9.62 -0.88
CA GLU A 29 22.47 -10.66 -1.77
C GLU A 29 21.47 -10.10 -2.79
N LEU A 30 21.62 -10.48 -4.05
CA LEU A 30 20.55 -10.48 -5.04
C LEU A 30 19.92 -11.87 -5.07
N ALA A 31 18.74 -12.00 -4.47
CA ALA A 31 17.87 -13.15 -4.63
C ALA A 31 17.13 -13.07 -5.98
N TYR A 32 17.07 -14.17 -6.73
CA TYR A 32 15.99 -14.39 -7.69
C TYR A 32 15.49 -15.84 -7.70
N ILE A 33 14.18 -15.90 -7.83
CA ILE A 33 13.23 -16.98 -7.62
C ILE A 33 13.22 -17.96 -8.79
N TYR A 34 13.11 -19.26 -8.47
CA TYR A 34 12.88 -20.36 -9.40
C TYR A 34 11.37 -20.47 -9.74
N HIS A 35 11.03 -20.81 -10.97
CA HIS A 35 9.72 -21.40 -11.31
C HIS A 35 9.96 -22.69 -12.11
N PRO A 36 9.42 -23.86 -11.67
CA PRO A 36 9.54 -25.11 -12.41
C PRO A 36 8.44 -25.18 -13.48
N HIS A 37 8.71 -25.94 -14.54
CA HIS A 37 7.85 -26.22 -15.70
C HIS A 37 7.95 -25.23 -16.86
N CYS A 38 8.98 -25.40 -17.70
CA CYS A 38 8.78 -25.33 -19.14
C CYS A 38 9.84 -26.17 -19.85
N SER A 39 9.41 -27.30 -20.42
CA SER A 39 10.18 -28.03 -21.42
C SER A 39 10.15 -27.21 -22.71
N LEU A 40 11.28 -26.63 -23.11
CA LEU A 40 11.43 -26.12 -24.46
C LEU A 40 12.47 -26.97 -25.19
N ASP A 41 11.89 -27.76 -26.07
CA ASP A 41 12.51 -28.61 -27.06
C ASP A 41 13.35 -27.76 -28.04
N SER A 42 14.28 -28.47 -28.64
CA SER A 42 15.37 -28.01 -29.48
C SER A 42 15.02 -27.11 -30.68
N LYS A 43 16.00 -26.25 -31.04
CA LYS A 43 16.21 -25.52 -32.31
C LYS A 43 15.61 -24.11 -32.42
N SER A 44 16.41 -23.12 -32.01
CA SER A 44 16.75 -21.92 -32.82
C SER A 44 17.83 -21.13 -32.08
N VAL A 45 19.10 -21.42 -32.40
CA VAL A 45 20.25 -20.68 -31.86
C VAL A 45 20.28 -19.31 -32.53
N PHE A 46 19.97 -18.29 -31.73
CA PHE A 46 19.93 -16.89 -32.13
C PHE A 46 21.34 -16.30 -32.36
N LEU A 47 21.39 -15.48 -33.39
CA LEU A 47 22.46 -14.61 -33.87
C LEU A 47 23.12 -13.80 -32.72
N ILE A 48 24.44 -13.89 -32.56
CA ILE A 48 25.21 -12.97 -31.73
C ILE A 48 25.68 -11.81 -32.62
N ILE A 49 24.90 -10.73 -32.63
CA ILE A 49 25.38 -9.40 -32.98
C ILE A 49 25.77 -8.73 -31.66
N LEU A 50 27.01 -8.28 -31.57
CA LEU A 50 27.43 -7.25 -30.63
C LEU A 50 26.58 -6.00 -30.91
N SER A 51 25.47 -5.84 -30.20
CA SER A 51 24.95 -4.50 -29.95
C SER A 51 25.73 -3.97 -28.76
N ILE A 52 26.78 -3.22 -29.05
CA ILE A 52 27.18 -2.13 -28.18
C ILE A 52 26.01 -1.15 -28.27
N GLN A 53 25.19 -1.08 -27.23
CA GLN A 53 24.27 0.05 -27.06
C GLN A 53 25.15 1.26 -26.75
N TYR A 54 25.58 1.95 -27.81
CA TYR A 54 25.80 3.39 -27.76
C TYR A 54 24.39 4.00 -27.59
N GLU A 55 23.89 4.08 -26.36
CA GLU A 55 22.86 5.07 -26.06
C GLU A 55 23.58 6.40 -25.89
N GLU A 56 23.21 7.37 -26.74
CA GLU A 56 23.45 8.79 -26.47
C GLU A 56 22.77 9.17 -25.15
N TYR A 57 23.46 8.98 -24.03
CA TYR A 57 23.29 9.83 -22.86
C TYR A 57 24.31 10.96 -22.93
N LEU A 58 24.11 11.85 -23.89
CA LEU A 58 24.50 13.26 -23.72
C LEU A 58 23.47 13.91 -22.78
N THR A 59 23.52 13.54 -21.51
CA THR A 59 23.18 14.47 -20.44
C THR A 59 24.49 15.07 -19.95
N SER A 60 24.57 16.38 -20.11
CA SER A 60 25.62 17.29 -19.69
C SER A 60 26.29 16.96 -18.35
N ASP A 61 27.61 17.01 -18.40
CA ASP A 61 28.55 17.45 -17.36
C ASP A 61 28.84 16.57 -16.13
N ALA A 62 30.16 16.29 -16.05
CA ALA A 62 31.01 16.28 -14.86
C ALA A 62 30.98 15.04 -13.95
N ASP A 63 31.86 14.06 -14.24
CA ASP A 63 33.11 13.90 -13.47
C ASP A 63 33.94 12.74 -14.03
N CYS A 64 34.74 13.01 -15.06
CA CYS A 64 35.90 12.17 -15.38
C CYS A 64 37.12 13.08 -15.52
N ASN A 65 37.41 13.81 -14.44
CA ASN A 65 38.54 14.73 -14.34
C ASN A 65 39.69 14.09 -13.55
N SER A 66 40.17 12.95 -14.03
CA SER A 66 41.51 12.41 -13.75
C SER A 66 41.74 11.19 -14.64
N ASN A 67 42.91 11.10 -15.27
CA ASN A 67 43.35 9.97 -16.10
C ASN A 67 43.09 8.61 -15.40
N GLU A 68 42.11 7.84 -15.91
CA GLU A 68 41.98 6.37 -15.90
C GLU A 68 40.50 5.99 -16.08
N CYS A 69 40.12 5.49 -17.26
CA CYS A 69 38.82 4.85 -17.47
C CYS A 69 38.99 3.37 -17.07
N MET A 70 38.45 2.97 -15.91
CA MET A 70 38.47 1.58 -15.45
C MET A 70 37.06 0.99 -15.55
N ASP A 71 36.92 -0.05 -16.36
CA ASP A 71 35.67 -0.80 -16.52
C ASP A 71 35.74 -2.15 -15.79
N ASP A 72 34.66 -2.54 -15.12
CA ASP A 72 34.51 -3.86 -14.51
C ASP A 72 34.10 -4.89 -15.58
N ILE A 73 34.90 -5.95 -15.73
CA ILE A 73 34.70 -7.01 -16.72
C ILE A 73 34.53 -8.34 -16.00
N SER A 74 33.38 -8.99 -16.23
CA SER A 74 33.08 -10.31 -15.67
C SER A 74 32.58 -11.30 -16.74
N ASN A 75 32.68 -12.60 -16.46
CA ASN A 75 32.03 -13.63 -17.30
C ASN A 75 30.52 -13.40 -17.32
N LYS A 76 29.83 -13.72 -18.43
CA LYS A 76 28.37 -13.59 -18.55
C LYS A 76 27.62 -14.87 -18.14
N GLN A 77 28.23 -16.03 -18.34
CA GLN A 77 27.64 -17.33 -18.04
C GLN A 77 27.53 -17.56 -16.53
N ARG A 78 26.49 -18.29 -16.09
CA ARG A 78 26.23 -18.59 -14.67
C ARG A 78 25.81 -20.05 -14.47
N ILE A 79 24.76 -20.49 -15.17
CA ILE A 79 24.17 -21.83 -14.99
C ILE A 79 24.75 -22.79 -16.03
N GLY A 80 24.96 -24.05 -15.63
CA GLY A 80 25.46 -25.11 -16.51
C GLY A 80 26.99 -25.17 -16.63
N HIS A 81 27.70 -24.44 -15.77
CA HIS A 81 29.16 -24.40 -15.70
C HIS A 81 29.60 -24.50 -14.23
N SER A 82 30.71 -25.17 -13.99
CA SER A 82 31.40 -25.12 -12.70
C SER A 82 32.02 -23.75 -12.44
N GLU A 83 32.26 -23.43 -11.17
CA GLU A 83 32.92 -22.18 -10.76
C GLU A 83 34.31 -22.05 -11.41
N ALA A 84 35.03 -23.16 -11.56
CA ALA A 84 36.32 -23.19 -12.24
C ALA A 84 36.21 -22.80 -13.72
N GLU A 85 35.19 -23.29 -14.43
CA GLU A 85 34.93 -22.93 -15.83
C GLU A 85 34.51 -21.46 -15.98
N LEU A 86 33.71 -20.94 -15.06
CA LEU A 86 33.32 -19.53 -15.05
C LEU A 86 34.52 -18.60 -14.84
N VAL A 87 35.38 -18.93 -13.88
CA VAL A 87 36.61 -18.19 -13.61
C VAL A 87 37.58 -18.29 -14.79
N GLN A 88 37.74 -19.48 -15.38
CA GLN A 88 38.61 -19.66 -16.54
C GLN A 88 38.09 -18.89 -17.77
N THR A 89 36.78 -18.83 -17.95
CA THR A 89 36.15 -18.03 -19.02
C THR A 89 36.42 -16.55 -18.83
N MET A 90 36.32 -16.05 -17.59
CA MET A 90 36.65 -14.65 -17.26
C MET A 90 38.13 -14.36 -17.55
N ILE A 91 39.05 -15.22 -17.07
CA ILE A 91 40.50 -15.06 -17.30
C ILE A 91 40.81 -15.01 -18.80
N ASN A 92 40.25 -15.93 -19.58
CA ASN A 92 40.46 -15.99 -21.02
C ASN A 92 39.93 -14.73 -21.72
N GLY A 93 38.74 -14.26 -21.34
CA GLY A 93 38.14 -13.05 -21.89
C GLY A 93 38.96 -11.78 -21.59
N ILE A 94 39.42 -11.62 -20.35
CA ILE A 94 40.25 -10.48 -19.94
C ILE A 94 41.57 -10.47 -20.72
N ASN A 95 42.23 -11.63 -20.89
CA ASN A 95 43.47 -11.71 -21.66
C ASN A 95 43.29 -11.26 -23.11
N VAL A 96 42.16 -11.58 -23.74
CA VAL A 96 41.83 -11.11 -25.10
C VAL A 96 41.63 -9.60 -25.12
N LEU A 97 40.89 -9.05 -24.16
CA LEU A 97 40.62 -7.61 -24.09
C LEU A 97 41.90 -6.81 -23.83
N ILE A 98 42.79 -7.28 -22.95
CA ILE A 98 44.10 -6.66 -22.72
C ILE A 98 44.93 -6.66 -24.01
N ALA A 99 44.93 -7.77 -24.77
CA ALA A 99 45.66 -7.86 -26.03
C ALA A 99 45.07 -6.93 -27.11
N MET A 100 43.75 -6.75 -27.15
CA MET A 100 43.09 -5.80 -28.05
C MET A 100 43.45 -4.35 -27.69
N GLU A 101 43.43 -4.00 -26.41
CA GLU A 101 43.82 -2.68 -25.92
C GLU A 101 45.28 -2.33 -26.29
N GLN A 102 46.20 -3.29 -26.13
CA GLN A 102 47.60 -3.10 -26.52
C GLN A 102 47.78 -2.81 -28.02
N LYS A 103 46.94 -3.41 -28.87
CA LYS A 103 46.95 -3.14 -30.32
C LYS A 103 46.36 -1.78 -30.67
N LEU A 104 45.29 -1.36 -29.99
CA LEU A 104 44.76 0.01 -30.12
C LEU A 104 45.81 1.04 -29.74
N LEU A 105 46.51 0.84 -28.61
CA LEU A 105 47.60 1.71 -28.17
C LEU A 105 48.78 1.74 -29.16
N ALA A 106 48.99 0.66 -29.92
CA ALA A 106 49.97 0.58 -30.99
C ALA A 106 49.52 1.25 -32.31
N GLY A 107 48.30 1.79 -32.36
CA GLY A 107 47.75 2.53 -33.50
C GLY A 107 46.97 1.68 -34.52
N GLU A 108 46.63 0.43 -34.19
CA GLU A 108 45.71 -0.38 -35.01
C GLU A 108 44.27 0.17 -34.89
N SER A 109 43.49 0.10 -35.99
CA SER A 109 42.11 0.57 -35.96
C SER A 109 41.19 -0.45 -35.28
N ILE A 110 40.10 0.03 -34.67
CA ILE A 110 39.12 -0.81 -33.98
C ILE A 110 38.54 -1.89 -34.92
N GLU A 111 38.38 -1.56 -36.20
CA GLU A 111 37.86 -2.46 -37.23
C GLU A 111 38.79 -3.65 -37.50
N ALA A 112 40.11 -3.50 -37.28
CA ALA A 112 41.09 -4.57 -37.42
C ALA A 112 41.09 -5.58 -36.25
N LEU A 113 40.41 -5.23 -35.15
CA LEU A 113 40.30 -6.06 -33.94
C LEU A 113 39.01 -6.89 -33.89
N LEU A 114 38.07 -6.63 -34.79
CA LEU A 114 36.83 -7.37 -34.91
C LEU A 114 37.07 -8.68 -35.67
N PRO A 115 36.85 -9.87 -35.06
CA PRO A 115 37.07 -11.13 -35.75
C PRO A 115 36.02 -11.38 -36.85
N THR A 116 36.46 -11.91 -38.01
CA THR A 116 35.61 -12.49 -39.06
C THR A 116 36.18 -13.85 -39.52
N PRO A 117 35.37 -14.93 -39.71
CA PRO A 117 34.28 -15.45 -38.90
C PRO A 117 34.70 -16.60 -37.93
N TYR A 118 33.82 -16.86 -36.96
CA TYR A 118 33.61 -18.05 -36.10
C TYR A 118 34.72 -19.11 -35.96
N VAL A 119 35.26 -19.26 -34.73
CA VAL A 119 35.89 -20.50 -34.27
C VAL A 119 34.82 -21.31 -33.55
N SER A 120 34.57 -22.53 -34.02
CA SER A 120 33.62 -23.47 -33.38
C SER A 120 34.02 -23.74 -31.92
N PRO A 121 33.04 -23.87 -31.00
CA PRO A 121 33.34 -24.35 -29.65
C PRO A 121 34.03 -25.71 -29.71
N VAL A 122 34.99 -25.89 -28.82
CA VAL A 122 35.74 -27.13 -28.62
C VAL A 122 34.78 -28.23 -28.16
N ASP A 123 34.68 -29.31 -28.94
CA ASP A 123 34.04 -30.55 -28.49
C ASP A 123 34.92 -31.20 -27.42
N ILE A 124 34.45 -31.27 -26.17
CA ILE A 124 35.10 -32.05 -25.11
C ILE A 124 34.24 -33.26 -24.77
N ILE A 125 34.86 -34.43 -24.95
CA ILE A 125 34.36 -35.77 -24.66
C ILE A 125 34.04 -35.87 -23.16
N ALA A 126 32.82 -36.28 -22.83
CA ALA A 126 32.40 -36.56 -21.46
C ALA A 126 33.31 -37.64 -20.84
N GLY A 127 34.10 -37.24 -19.85
CA GLY A 127 34.81 -38.17 -18.97
C GLY A 127 33.81 -39.03 -18.20
N GLN A 128 34.05 -40.34 -18.18
CA GLN A 128 33.20 -41.33 -17.54
C GLN A 128 32.99 -41.01 -16.06
N GLY A 129 31.70 -41.03 -15.67
CA GLY A 129 31.25 -40.83 -14.30
C GLY A 129 31.80 -41.90 -13.35
N GLY A 130 32.14 -41.45 -12.14
CA GLY A 130 32.64 -42.30 -11.08
C GLY A 130 32.92 -41.52 -9.81
N SER A 131 31.89 -40.89 -9.24
CA SER A 131 31.90 -40.39 -7.86
C SER A 131 30.45 -40.08 -7.49
N GLU A 132 29.78 -41.02 -6.84
CA GLU A 132 28.55 -40.72 -6.11
C GLU A 132 28.90 -39.64 -5.07
N ALA A 133 28.44 -38.42 -5.30
CA ALA A 133 28.48 -37.38 -4.28
C ALA A 133 27.60 -37.88 -3.12
N MET A 134 28.22 -38.28 -2.01
CA MET A 134 27.49 -38.47 -0.76
C MET A 134 26.84 -37.13 -0.41
N CYS A 135 25.52 -37.04 -0.62
CA CYS A 135 24.72 -35.93 -0.14
C CYS A 135 24.64 -36.05 1.38
N THR A 136 25.66 -35.56 2.09
CA THR A 136 25.55 -35.31 3.52
C THR A 136 24.57 -34.16 3.67
N SER A 137 23.34 -34.47 4.07
CA SER A 137 22.32 -33.47 4.39
C SER A 137 22.91 -32.49 5.41
N ILE A 138 23.15 -31.25 5.00
CA ILE A 138 23.53 -30.17 5.91
C ILE A 138 22.37 -30.04 6.92
N GLN A 139 22.63 -30.32 8.20
CA GLN A 139 21.67 -30.04 9.25
C GLN A 139 21.58 -28.52 9.43
N VAL A 140 20.45 -27.94 9.02
CA VAL A 140 20.12 -26.54 9.31
C VAL A 140 20.04 -26.41 10.83
N GLN A 141 21.01 -25.71 11.43
CA GLN A 141 20.99 -25.41 12.85
C GLN A 141 19.85 -24.39 13.11
N PRO A 142 19.01 -24.59 14.13
CA PRO A 142 17.97 -23.62 14.44
C PRO A 142 18.59 -22.26 14.79
N SER A 143 17.97 -21.18 14.33
CA SER A 143 18.35 -19.83 14.76
C SER A 143 18.18 -19.71 16.27
N PRO A 144 19.11 -19.05 17.00
CA PRO A 144 18.90 -18.70 18.40
C PRO A 144 17.88 -17.57 18.58
N GLU A 145 17.52 -16.87 17.51
CA GLU A 145 16.52 -15.80 17.49
C GLU A 145 15.12 -16.38 17.24
N ASP A 146 14.14 -15.89 17.99
CA ASP A 146 12.73 -16.19 17.72
C ASP A 146 12.22 -15.34 16.54
N ASN A 147 11.03 -15.67 16.04
CA ASN A 147 10.40 -14.93 14.93
C ASN A 147 9.56 -13.73 15.42
N TYR A 148 9.66 -13.37 16.71
CA TYR A 148 8.86 -12.30 17.28
C TYR A 148 9.33 -10.93 16.75
N PRO A 149 8.43 -10.06 16.26
CA PRO A 149 8.82 -8.78 15.69
C PRO A 149 9.46 -7.84 16.73
N VAL A 150 10.51 -7.12 16.30
CA VAL A 150 11.20 -6.15 17.15
C VAL A 150 10.51 -4.79 17.07
N PHE A 151 9.79 -4.42 18.12
CA PHE A 151 9.20 -3.09 18.24
C PHE A 151 10.15 -2.08 18.92
N THR A 152 10.28 -0.91 18.30
CA THR A 152 11.00 0.25 18.87
C THR A 152 10.02 1.25 19.49
N SER A 153 10.51 2.23 20.26
CA SER A 153 9.70 3.33 20.80
C SER A 153 8.98 4.19 19.75
N LYS A 154 9.33 4.03 18.46
CA LYS A 154 8.63 4.66 17.35
C LYS A 154 7.33 3.93 16.98
N HIS A 155 7.19 2.65 17.32
CA HIS A 155 5.99 1.86 17.03
C HIS A 155 4.88 2.26 18.01
N ARG A 156 3.82 2.88 17.48
CA ARG A 156 2.72 3.42 18.28
C ARG A 156 1.37 2.75 17.98
N SER A 157 1.38 1.74 17.13
CA SER A 157 0.16 1.05 16.71
C SER A 157 -0.47 0.27 17.85
N LEU A 158 -1.79 0.14 17.81
CA LEU A 158 -2.51 -0.72 18.75
C LEU A 158 -2.06 -2.19 18.64
N MET A 159 -1.78 -2.66 17.42
CA MET A 159 -1.17 -3.98 17.23
C MET A 159 0.13 -4.12 18.02
N ALA A 160 1.08 -3.20 17.88
CA ALA A 160 2.36 -3.27 18.58
C ALA A 160 2.22 -3.14 20.11
N LYS A 161 1.16 -2.46 20.57
CA LYS A 161 0.84 -2.34 22.00
C LYS A 161 0.30 -3.65 22.59
N HIS A 162 -0.46 -4.42 21.81
CA HIS A 162 -1.19 -5.60 22.30
C HIS A 162 -0.52 -6.93 21.95
N LEU A 163 0.31 -6.98 20.89
CA LEU A 163 1.05 -8.20 20.53
C LEU A 163 2.19 -8.40 21.52
N THR A 164 2.04 -9.35 22.45
CA THR A 164 3.11 -9.80 23.33
C THR A 164 3.80 -11.02 22.75
N LYS A 165 4.99 -11.37 23.27
CA LYS A 165 5.71 -12.57 22.83
C LYS A 165 4.91 -13.84 23.10
N GLU A 166 4.22 -13.92 24.24
CA GLU A 166 3.35 -15.05 24.59
C GLU A 166 2.17 -15.16 23.62
N LEU A 167 1.55 -14.04 23.26
CA LEU A 167 0.44 -14.01 22.30
C LEU A 167 0.90 -14.38 20.89
N TYR A 168 2.08 -13.90 20.47
CA TYR A 168 2.68 -14.27 19.20
C TYR A 168 2.96 -15.77 19.11
N GLU A 169 3.57 -16.35 20.14
CA GLU A 169 3.83 -17.79 20.20
C GLU A 169 2.54 -18.63 20.14
N GLU A 170 1.42 -18.11 20.66
CA GLU A 170 0.12 -18.78 20.56
C GLU A 170 -0.47 -18.73 19.14
N LEU A 171 -0.27 -17.63 18.42
CA LEU A 171 -0.96 -17.34 17.16
C LEU A 171 -0.11 -17.60 15.91
N LYS A 172 1.22 -17.68 16.01
CA LYS A 172 2.15 -17.72 14.86
C LYS A 172 1.95 -18.91 13.92
N ASP A 173 1.52 -20.06 14.46
CA ASP A 173 1.32 -21.29 13.70
C ASP A 173 -0.12 -21.41 13.15
N LEU A 174 -0.98 -20.42 13.44
CA LEU A 174 -2.34 -20.37 12.93
C LEU A 174 -2.38 -19.73 11.54
N SER A 175 -3.28 -20.24 10.71
CA SER A 175 -3.63 -19.63 9.43
C SER A 175 -5.12 -19.79 9.17
N THR A 176 -5.67 -18.87 8.37
CA THR A 176 -7.03 -18.98 7.86
C THR A 176 -7.14 -20.15 6.88
N SER A 177 -8.35 -20.56 6.52
CA SER A 177 -8.59 -21.61 5.53
C SER A 177 -7.98 -21.30 4.15
N LYS A 178 -7.69 -20.02 3.88
CA LYS A 178 -7.02 -19.52 2.68
C LYS A 178 -5.51 -19.36 2.84
N GLY A 179 -4.96 -19.70 4.00
CA GLY A 179 -3.53 -19.66 4.30
C GLY A 179 -3.01 -18.28 4.68
N PHE A 180 -3.87 -17.33 5.08
CA PHE A 180 -3.42 -16.03 5.57
C PHE A 180 -2.93 -16.17 7.02
N THR A 181 -1.74 -15.65 7.33
CA THR A 181 -1.05 -15.87 8.61
C THR A 181 -1.02 -14.62 9.49
N LEU A 182 -0.67 -14.80 10.77
CA LEU A 182 -0.45 -13.67 11.68
C LEU A 182 0.63 -12.71 11.17
N ASP A 183 1.76 -13.25 10.68
CA ASP A 183 2.87 -12.43 10.18
C ASP A 183 2.42 -11.53 9.04
N GLN A 184 1.61 -12.05 8.10
CA GLN A 184 1.03 -11.24 7.03
C GLN A 184 0.06 -10.17 7.56
N ALA A 185 -0.72 -10.49 8.59
CA ALA A 185 -1.64 -9.54 9.20
C ALA A 185 -0.91 -8.36 9.86
N ILE A 186 0.22 -8.61 10.54
CA ILE A 186 0.95 -7.60 11.31
C ILE A 186 2.05 -6.89 10.52
N GLN A 187 2.47 -7.43 9.36
CA GLN A 187 3.62 -6.95 8.59
C GLN A 187 3.59 -5.44 8.36
N THR A 188 2.42 -4.90 8.00
CA THR A 188 2.29 -3.46 7.77
C THR A 188 2.61 -2.62 9.00
N GLY A 189 2.26 -3.08 10.21
CA GLY A 189 2.54 -2.37 11.45
C GLY A 189 3.97 -2.53 11.94
N VAL A 190 4.61 -3.65 11.58
CA VAL A 190 6.05 -3.88 11.81
C VAL A 190 6.89 -2.97 10.91
N ASP A 191 6.56 -2.88 9.63
CA ASP A 191 7.31 -2.05 8.68
C ASP A 191 7.06 -0.55 8.87
N ASN A 192 5.85 -0.19 9.35
CA ASN A 192 5.40 1.20 9.41
C ASN A 192 5.02 1.60 10.83
N ALA A 193 6.04 1.93 11.62
CA ALA A 193 5.92 2.30 13.03
C ALA A 193 4.93 3.45 13.34
N HIS A 194 4.63 4.30 12.33
CA HIS A 194 3.74 5.46 12.46
C HIS A 194 2.25 5.12 12.36
N LEU A 195 1.87 3.90 11.95
CA LEU A 195 0.46 3.52 11.80
C LEU A 195 -0.24 3.44 13.17
N GLY A 196 -1.50 3.86 13.22
CA GLY A 196 -2.31 3.80 14.44
C GLY A 196 -2.89 2.41 14.75
N VAL A 197 -3.33 1.66 13.72
CA VAL A 197 -3.92 0.32 13.90
C VAL A 197 -2.84 -0.77 13.84
N GLY A 198 -2.12 -0.84 12.72
CA GLY A 198 -0.93 -1.70 12.55
C GLY A 198 -1.21 -3.19 12.27
N ILE A 199 -2.46 -3.59 12.07
CA ILE A 199 -2.86 -4.94 11.67
C ILE A 199 -3.95 -4.88 10.60
N VAL A 200 -3.98 -5.86 9.70
CA VAL A 200 -4.99 -6.00 8.64
C VAL A 200 -5.56 -7.41 8.60
N ALA A 201 -6.75 -7.56 8.02
CA ALA A 201 -7.35 -8.84 7.66
C ALA A 201 -7.05 -9.17 6.19
N GLY A 202 -6.65 -10.41 5.92
CA GLY A 202 -6.50 -10.95 4.57
C GLY A 202 -7.76 -11.62 4.03
N ASP A 203 -8.70 -11.96 4.90
CA ASP A 203 -10.00 -12.56 4.61
C ASP A 203 -10.94 -12.42 5.83
N GLU A 204 -12.19 -12.88 5.68
CA GLU A 204 -13.21 -12.81 6.73
C GLU A 204 -12.85 -13.60 8.00
N GLU A 205 -12.11 -14.70 7.88
CA GLU A 205 -11.79 -15.60 9.00
C GLU A 205 -10.73 -15.01 9.94
N CYS A 206 -9.95 -14.04 9.48
CA CYS A 206 -8.95 -13.34 10.29
C CYS A 206 -9.54 -12.79 11.61
N TYR A 207 -10.79 -12.33 11.58
CA TYR A 207 -11.47 -11.79 12.76
C TYR A 207 -11.86 -12.85 13.80
N GLU A 208 -11.82 -14.14 13.46
CA GLU A 208 -12.01 -15.24 14.41
C GLU A 208 -10.68 -15.91 14.75
N VAL A 209 -9.89 -16.27 13.73
CA VAL A 209 -8.60 -16.97 13.89
C VAL A 209 -7.62 -16.14 14.73
N PHE A 210 -7.57 -14.82 14.49
CA PHE A 210 -6.68 -13.90 15.20
C PHE A 210 -7.43 -13.01 16.20
N LYS A 211 -8.63 -13.41 16.67
CA LYS A 211 -9.46 -12.58 17.56
C LYS A 211 -8.73 -12.10 18.81
N LYS A 212 -7.83 -12.91 19.36
CA LYS A 212 -7.05 -12.55 20.57
C LYS A 212 -6.18 -11.30 20.40
N ILE A 213 -5.78 -10.96 19.18
CA ILE A 213 -5.10 -9.69 18.87
C ILE A 213 -6.04 -8.68 18.19
N MET A 214 -7.00 -9.13 17.39
CA MET A 214 -7.96 -8.26 16.72
C MET A 214 -8.90 -7.54 17.71
N ASP A 215 -9.48 -8.23 18.67
CA ASP A 215 -10.46 -7.66 19.60
C ASP A 215 -9.85 -6.54 20.46
N PRO A 216 -8.66 -6.70 21.08
CA PRO A 216 -8.03 -5.59 21.81
C PRO A 216 -7.67 -4.40 20.92
N VAL A 217 -7.33 -4.63 19.64
CA VAL A 217 -7.08 -3.55 18.67
C VAL A 217 -8.38 -2.83 18.32
N ILE A 218 -9.48 -3.57 18.10
CA ILE A 218 -10.81 -3.01 17.81
C ILE A 218 -11.31 -2.20 19.01
N GLU A 219 -11.23 -2.75 20.22
CA GLU A 219 -11.60 -2.07 21.46
C GLU A 219 -10.73 -0.83 21.69
N GLY A 220 -9.41 -0.95 21.50
CA GLY A 220 -8.49 0.17 21.65
C GLY A 220 -8.75 1.32 20.66
N TRP A 221 -9.21 1.00 19.45
CA TRP A 221 -9.47 2.00 18.40
C TRP A 221 -10.86 2.62 18.52
N HIS A 222 -11.89 1.79 18.71
CA HIS A 222 -13.30 2.18 18.64
C HIS A 222 -13.99 2.29 20.00
N GLN A 223 -13.38 1.79 21.08
CA GLN A 223 -14.04 1.55 22.37
C GLN A 223 -15.25 0.60 22.23
N PHE A 224 -15.18 -0.31 21.25
CA PHE A 224 -16.20 -1.31 20.97
C PHE A 224 -15.74 -2.66 21.51
N LYS A 225 -16.46 -3.18 22.50
CA LYS A 225 -16.09 -4.36 23.28
C LYS A 225 -16.66 -5.63 22.68
N THR A 226 -16.11 -6.78 23.07
CA THR A 226 -16.53 -8.11 22.60
C THR A 226 -18.00 -8.47 22.83
N GLU A 227 -18.65 -7.85 23.81
CA GLU A 227 -20.07 -8.03 24.13
C GLU A 227 -21.00 -7.05 23.41
N ASP A 228 -20.46 -6.00 22.79
CA ASP A 228 -21.24 -5.03 22.04
C ASP A 228 -21.74 -5.64 20.72
N MET A 229 -22.84 -5.14 20.18
CA MET A 229 -23.40 -5.61 18.91
C MET A 229 -23.56 -4.43 17.97
N HIS A 230 -23.27 -4.64 16.69
CA HIS A 230 -23.48 -3.62 15.68
C HIS A 230 -24.92 -3.62 15.19
N HIS A 231 -25.42 -2.44 14.81
CA HIS A 231 -26.70 -2.27 14.15
C HIS A 231 -26.59 -1.30 12.98
N THR A 232 -27.44 -1.52 11.98
CA THR A 232 -27.47 -0.80 10.71
C THR A 232 -28.83 -0.14 10.54
N ASP A 233 -28.86 1.06 9.97
CA ASP A 233 -30.10 1.79 9.66
C ASP A 233 -29.84 2.71 8.48
N LEU A 234 -30.55 2.46 7.38
CA LEU A 234 -30.42 3.19 6.12
C LEU A 234 -31.63 4.09 5.82
N ASP A 235 -32.53 4.27 6.79
CA ASP A 235 -33.73 5.09 6.62
C ASP A 235 -33.40 6.59 6.68
N VAL A 236 -33.15 7.16 5.50
CA VAL A 236 -32.84 8.58 5.29
C VAL A 236 -33.88 9.51 5.92
N SER A 237 -35.14 9.09 6.00
CA SER A 237 -36.23 9.95 6.51
C SER A 237 -36.11 10.26 8.02
N LYS A 238 -35.26 9.51 8.74
CA LYS A 238 -34.97 9.74 10.16
C LYS A 238 -33.99 10.88 10.41
N LEU A 239 -33.31 11.38 9.39
CA LEU A 239 -32.43 12.54 9.52
C LEU A 239 -33.24 13.79 9.84
N GLN A 240 -32.74 14.60 10.77
CA GLN A 240 -33.39 15.81 11.26
C GLN A 240 -32.42 16.98 11.25
N ASN A 241 -32.96 18.20 11.24
CA ASN A 241 -32.21 19.45 11.41
C ASN A 241 -31.17 19.75 10.31
N ALA A 242 -31.21 19.08 9.16
CA ALA A 242 -30.26 19.37 8.06
C ALA A 242 -30.38 20.82 7.54
N ASP A 243 -31.55 21.43 7.70
CA ASP A 243 -31.85 22.84 7.42
C ASP A 243 -31.12 23.84 8.33
N LYS A 244 -30.58 23.38 9.47
CA LYS A 244 -29.79 24.23 10.40
C LYS A 244 -28.35 24.43 9.95
N ILE A 245 -27.86 23.66 8.98
CA ILE A 245 -26.51 23.82 8.47
C ILE A 245 -26.50 25.02 7.52
N ASP A 246 -25.67 26.02 7.82
CA ASP A 246 -25.45 27.11 6.87
C ASP A 246 -24.49 26.66 5.77
N TYR A 247 -25.05 26.28 4.62
CA TYR A 247 -24.29 25.77 3.47
C TYR A 247 -23.32 26.79 2.87
N THR A 248 -23.37 28.08 3.23
CA THR A 248 -22.37 29.07 2.78
C THR A 248 -20.98 28.84 3.37
N TYR A 249 -20.87 28.01 4.41
CA TYR A 249 -19.59 27.57 4.98
C TYR A 249 -19.15 26.21 4.43
N VAL A 250 -19.99 25.50 3.67
CA VAL A 250 -19.73 24.13 3.22
C VAL A 250 -19.46 24.12 1.72
N GLN A 251 -18.21 23.80 1.33
CA GLN A 251 -17.82 23.73 -0.07
C GLN A 251 -18.34 22.45 -0.73
N SER A 252 -18.22 21.30 -0.06
CA SER A 252 -18.65 20.01 -0.60
C SER A 252 -18.98 19.02 0.50
N THR A 253 -19.79 18.03 0.15
CA THR A 253 -20.23 16.96 1.05
C THR A 253 -19.95 15.61 0.42
N ARG A 254 -19.52 14.65 1.24
CA ARG A 254 -19.15 13.30 0.79
C ARG A 254 -19.49 12.25 1.83
N VAL A 255 -20.10 11.16 1.39
CA VAL A 255 -20.33 9.94 2.19
C VAL A 255 -19.65 8.77 1.50
N ARG A 256 -18.88 7.99 2.25
CA ARG A 256 -18.25 6.77 1.73
C ARG A 256 -18.28 5.62 2.73
N SER A 257 -18.23 4.38 2.25
CA SER A 257 -17.87 3.22 3.08
C SER A 257 -17.15 2.13 2.27
N GLY A 258 -16.52 1.20 2.98
CA GLY A 258 -16.02 -0.05 2.43
C GLY A 258 -17.10 -1.13 2.38
N ARG A 259 -17.10 -1.98 1.34
CA ARG A 259 -17.88 -3.23 1.27
C ARG A 259 -17.04 -4.34 0.66
N ASN A 260 -17.04 -5.51 1.28
CA ASN A 260 -16.25 -6.67 0.89
C ASN A 260 -17.15 -7.87 0.59
N ILE A 261 -16.69 -8.77 -0.27
CA ILE A 261 -17.48 -9.89 -0.82
C ILE A 261 -17.21 -11.15 0.00
N ARG A 262 -18.25 -11.72 0.61
CA ARG A 262 -18.14 -12.96 1.40
C ARG A 262 -17.56 -14.10 0.56
N GLY A 263 -16.64 -14.84 1.18
CA GLY A 263 -15.97 -15.98 0.56
C GLY A 263 -14.80 -15.62 -0.36
N MET A 264 -14.55 -14.34 -0.63
CA MET A 264 -13.36 -13.87 -1.37
C MET A 264 -12.30 -13.35 -0.40
N SER A 265 -11.02 -13.47 -0.71
CA SER A 265 -9.95 -12.89 0.11
C SER A 265 -9.91 -11.38 -0.06
N LEU A 266 -9.67 -10.64 1.02
CA LEU A 266 -9.47 -9.19 1.01
C LEU A 266 -8.18 -8.82 0.24
N PRO A 267 -8.00 -7.55 -0.19
CA PRO A 267 -6.84 -7.15 -0.99
C PRO A 267 -5.44 -7.55 -0.45
N PRO A 268 -5.18 -7.60 0.86
CA PRO A 268 -3.93 -8.16 1.40
C PRO A 268 -3.74 -9.66 1.08
N GLY A 269 -4.79 -10.46 1.23
CA GLY A 269 -4.76 -11.93 1.07
C GLY A 269 -5.05 -12.44 -0.34
N THR A 270 -5.55 -11.58 -1.24
CA THR A 270 -5.96 -12.03 -2.59
C THR A 270 -4.81 -12.48 -3.47
N THR A 271 -5.08 -13.49 -4.30
CA THR A 271 -4.26 -13.82 -5.47
C THR A 271 -4.58 -12.89 -6.64
N ARG A 272 -3.74 -12.88 -7.69
CA ARG A 272 -4.03 -12.15 -8.94
C ARG A 272 -5.34 -12.60 -9.59
N ALA A 273 -5.58 -13.91 -9.61
CA ALA A 273 -6.78 -14.50 -10.22
C ALA A 273 -8.05 -14.14 -9.44
N GLU A 274 -8.03 -14.27 -8.11
CA GLU A 274 -9.16 -13.92 -7.26
C GLU A 274 -9.47 -12.42 -7.31
N ARG A 275 -8.45 -11.56 -7.40
CA ARG A 275 -8.65 -10.12 -7.56
C ARG A 275 -9.37 -9.77 -8.84
N LEU A 276 -9.02 -10.41 -9.96
CA LEU A 276 -9.71 -10.27 -11.24
C LEU A 276 -11.15 -10.81 -11.17
N GLN A 277 -11.39 -11.88 -10.42
CA GLN A 277 -12.74 -12.38 -10.17
C GLN A 277 -13.60 -11.37 -9.42
N VAL A 278 -13.04 -10.73 -8.38
CA VAL A 278 -13.68 -9.65 -7.63
C VAL A 278 -13.95 -8.44 -8.54
N GLU A 279 -12.98 -8.02 -9.36
CA GLU A 279 -13.16 -6.95 -10.34
C GLU A 279 -14.30 -7.27 -11.32
N ASN A 280 -14.32 -8.47 -11.90
CA ASN A 280 -15.34 -8.87 -12.87
C ASN A 280 -16.74 -8.91 -12.25
N LEU A 281 -16.87 -9.43 -11.03
CA LEU A 281 -18.14 -9.44 -10.30
C LEU A 281 -18.65 -8.01 -10.05
N ILE A 282 -17.79 -7.14 -9.53
CA ILE A 282 -18.17 -5.78 -9.16
C ILE A 282 -18.45 -4.93 -10.41
N SER A 283 -17.58 -4.95 -11.41
CA SER A 283 -17.79 -4.20 -12.66
C SER A 283 -19.06 -4.66 -13.40
N SER A 284 -19.35 -5.96 -13.40
CA SER A 284 -20.62 -6.48 -13.93
C SER A 284 -21.81 -5.94 -13.14
N ALA A 285 -21.75 -5.96 -11.80
CA ALA A 285 -22.81 -5.41 -10.96
C ALA A 285 -23.04 -3.91 -11.22
N LEU A 286 -21.95 -3.14 -11.29
CA LEU A 286 -21.99 -1.70 -11.56
C LEU A 286 -22.55 -1.37 -12.95
N SER A 287 -22.34 -2.23 -13.94
CA SER A 287 -22.91 -2.05 -15.28
C SER A 287 -24.44 -2.14 -15.34
N THR A 288 -25.07 -2.69 -14.30
CA THR A 288 -26.54 -2.81 -14.21
C THR A 288 -27.20 -1.60 -13.54
N LEU A 289 -26.42 -0.67 -13.01
CA LEU A 289 -26.95 0.54 -12.37
C LEU A 289 -27.68 1.43 -13.38
N SER A 290 -28.84 1.94 -12.96
CA SER A 290 -29.74 2.76 -13.78
C SER A 290 -29.97 4.15 -13.19
N ASP A 291 -30.72 4.98 -13.92
CA ASP A 291 -31.14 6.32 -13.49
C ASP A 291 -29.94 7.19 -13.12
N GLU A 292 -30.01 7.94 -12.02
CA GLU A 292 -28.92 8.78 -11.52
C GLU A 292 -27.64 8.01 -11.16
N LEU A 293 -27.68 6.68 -11.08
CA LEU A 293 -26.52 5.83 -10.76
C LEU A 293 -25.86 5.24 -12.01
N GLN A 294 -26.46 5.41 -13.19
CA GLN A 294 -25.90 4.92 -14.44
C GLN A 294 -24.53 5.56 -14.71
N GLY A 295 -23.57 4.76 -15.12
CA GLY A 295 -22.19 5.20 -15.26
C GLY A 295 -21.30 4.25 -16.04
N LYS A 296 -20.00 4.53 -16.00
CA LYS A 296 -18.96 3.76 -16.69
C LYS A 296 -17.92 3.28 -15.69
N TYR A 297 -17.47 2.03 -15.88
CA TYR A 297 -16.31 1.48 -15.18
C TYR A 297 -15.04 1.70 -16.01
N TYR A 298 -13.98 2.13 -15.34
CA TYR A 298 -12.67 2.44 -15.90
C TYR A 298 -11.63 1.54 -15.21
N PRO A 299 -11.26 0.40 -15.80
CA PRO A 299 -10.19 -0.43 -15.28
C PRO A 299 -8.86 0.33 -15.41
N LEU A 300 -8.07 0.40 -14.34
CA LEU A 300 -6.77 1.10 -14.33
C LEU A 300 -5.80 0.50 -15.35
N MET A 301 -5.89 -0.79 -15.65
CA MET A 301 -5.01 -1.47 -16.61
C MET A 301 -5.10 -0.89 -18.03
N ASN A 302 -6.28 -0.38 -18.42
CA ASN A 302 -6.54 0.14 -19.76
C ASN A 302 -6.90 1.63 -19.76
N MET A 303 -6.69 2.32 -18.64
CA MET A 303 -6.97 3.75 -18.50
C MET A 303 -5.97 4.55 -19.34
N THR A 304 -6.45 5.50 -20.15
CA THR A 304 -5.53 6.39 -20.88
C THR A 304 -4.90 7.40 -19.92
N LYS A 305 -3.78 8.01 -20.30
CA LYS A 305 -3.14 9.05 -19.49
C LYS A 305 -4.07 10.24 -19.27
N GLU A 306 -4.85 10.61 -20.29
CA GLU A 306 -5.79 11.71 -20.22
C GLU A 306 -6.95 11.40 -19.26
N GLU A 307 -7.46 10.16 -19.28
CA GLU A 307 -8.46 9.70 -18.30
C GLU A 307 -7.88 9.71 -16.88
N GLU A 308 -6.66 9.20 -16.70
CA GLU A 308 -5.96 9.17 -15.42
C GLU A 308 -5.73 10.59 -14.87
N GLU A 309 -5.16 11.49 -15.66
CA GLU A 309 -4.90 12.89 -15.29
C GLU A 309 -6.18 13.63 -14.93
N GLN A 310 -7.26 13.42 -15.70
CA GLN A 310 -8.55 14.04 -15.41
C GLN A 310 -9.14 13.53 -14.09
N LEU A 311 -9.10 12.21 -13.85
CA LEU A 311 -9.60 11.62 -12.61
C LEU A 311 -8.76 12.01 -11.38
N GLN A 312 -7.45 12.21 -11.54
CA GLN A 312 -6.58 12.74 -10.50
C GLN A 312 -6.89 14.21 -10.21
N LYS A 313 -7.05 15.04 -11.24
CA LYS A 313 -7.40 16.46 -11.11
C LYS A 313 -8.75 16.67 -10.43
N ASP A 314 -9.71 15.79 -10.73
CA ASP A 314 -11.03 15.83 -10.11
C ASP A 314 -11.04 15.23 -8.68
N HIS A 315 -9.88 14.78 -8.17
CA HIS A 315 -9.73 14.10 -6.88
C HIS A 315 -10.57 12.83 -6.74
N PHE A 316 -10.85 12.15 -7.86
CA PHE A 316 -11.65 10.92 -7.91
C PHE A 316 -10.83 9.65 -7.91
N LEU A 317 -9.62 9.67 -8.49
CA LEU A 317 -8.76 8.48 -8.50
C LEU A 317 -8.07 8.30 -7.16
N PHE A 318 -8.05 7.07 -6.64
CA PHE A 318 -7.19 6.74 -5.51
C PHE A 318 -5.71 6.79 -5.92
N GLN A 319 -4.87 7.17 -4.97
CA GLN A 319 -3.44 7.32 -5.23
C GLN A 319 -2.78 5.96 -5.48
N LYS A 320 -1.79 5.95 -6.37
CA LYS A 320 -0.91 4.79 -6.53
C LYS A 320 -0.22 4.51 -5.18
N PRO A 321 -0.27 3.27 -4.66
CA PRO A 321 0.34 2.95 -3.38
C PRO A 321 1.85 3.18 -3.43
N GLY A 322 2.35 4.04 -2.55
CA GLY A 322 3.76 4.34 -2.39
C GLY A 322 4.45 3.41 -1.38
N GLY A 323 5.79 3.47 -1.34
CA GLY A 323 6.56 2.86 -0.26
C GLY A 323 6.20 3.49 1.09
N GLY A 324 6.15 2.68 2.14
CA GLY A 324 5.78 3.13 3.49
C GLY A 324 4.27 3.34 3.72
N THR A 325 3.42 2.99 2.76
CA THR A 325 1.96 3.01 2.95
C THR A 325 1.47 1.69 3.53
N LEU A 326 0.31 1.75 4.21
CA LEU A 326 -0.39 0.56 4.71
C LEU A 326 -0.61 -0.48 3.60
N LEU A 327 -1.03 -0.03 2.41
CA LEU A 327 -1.32 -0.93 1.29
C LEU A 327 -0.09 -1.70 0.80
N THR A 328 1.07 -1.07 0.80
CA THR A 328 2.33 -1.72 0.41
C THR A 328 2.78 -2.71 1.47
N GLY A 329 2.81 -2.30 2.75
CA GLY A 329 3.23 -3.17 3.86
C GLY A 329 2.29 -4.36 4.08
N ALA A 330 1.00 -4.20 3.80
CA ALA A 330 0.00 -5.27 3.87
C ALA A 330 0.03 -6.21 2.65
N GLY A 331 0.82 -5.93 1.62
CA GLY A 331 0.79 -6.67 0.36
C GLY A 331 -0.45 -6.41 -0.51
N ALA A 332 -1.32 -5.47 -0.14
CA ALA A 332 -2.48 -5.07 -0.95
C ALA A 332 -2.07 -4.39 -2.26
N ALA A 333 -0.85 -3.85 -2.36
CA ALA A 333 -0.30 -3.20 -3.57
C ALA A 333 0.24 -4.17 -4.64
N ARG A 334 0.29 -5.49 -4.39
CA ARG A 334 0.83 -6.49 -5.33
C ARG A 334 0.14 -6.42 -6.71
N ASP A 335 0.85 -6.82 -7.76
CA ASP A 335 0.34 -6.93 -9.14
C ASP A 335 -0.28 -5.64 -9.70
N TRP A 336 0.10 -4.46 -9.20
CA TRP A 336 -0.46 -3.18 -9.66
C TRP A 336 -0.23 -2.96 -11.17
N PRO A 337 -1.22 -2.46 -11.94
CA PRO A 337 -2.58 -2.06 -11.55
C PRO A 337 -3.66 -3.14 -11.74
N SER A 338 -3.27 -4.41 -11.95
CA SER A 338 -4.21 -5.49 -12.32
C SER A 338 -5.34 -5.66 -11.30
N GLY A 339 -6.57 -5.78 -11.79
CA GLY A 339 -7.76 -5.99 -10.95
C GLY A 339 -8.35 -4.73 -10.35
N ARG A 340 -7.83 -3.53 -10.67
CA ARG A 340 -8.25 -2.26 -10.05
C ARG A 340 -9.00 -1.40 -11.03
N GLY A 341 -9.96 -0.64 -10.53
CA GLY A 341 -10.69 0.31 -11.35
C GLY A 341 -11.47 1.33 -10.53
N ILE A 342 -12.06 2.25 -11.25
CA ILE A 342 -12.99 3.23 -10.73
C ILE A 342 -14.24 3.23 -11.59
N PHE A 343 -15.40 3.24 -10.94
CA PHE A 343 -16.67 3.56 -11.56
C PHE A 343 -17.10 4.94 -11.14
N HIS A 344 -17.74 5.68 -12.03
CA HIS A 344 -18.53 6.84 -11.65
C HIS A 344 -19.77 6.98 -12.53
N ASN A 345 -20.84 7.55 -11.97
CA ASN A 345 -22.00 7.98 -12.74
C ASN A 345 -21.67 9.17 -13.64
N GLU A 346 -22.58 9.52 -14.54
CA GLU A 346 -22.38 10.62 -15.50
C GLU A 346 -22.12 11.98 -14.81
N GLN A 347 -22.79 12.24 -13.69
CA GLN A 347 -22.66 13.49 -12.93
C GLN A 347 -21.45 13.50 -11.99
N LYS A 348 -20.66 12.41 -11.94
CA LYS A 348 -19.52 12.22 -11.02
C LYS A 348 -19.89 12.47 -9.55
N SER A 349 -21.15 12.20 -9.19
CA SER A 349 -21.73 12.38 -7.86
C SER A 349 -21.89 11.05 -7.11
N PHE A 350 -21.67 9.94 -7.79
CA PHE A 350 -21.59 8.58 -7.24
C PHE A 350 -20.42 7.84 -7.87
N LEU A 351 -19.54 7.27 -7.05
CA LEU A 351 -18.31 6.60 -7.47
C LEU A 351 -18.11 5.30 -6.70
N VAL A 352 -17.41 4.34 -7.30
CA VAL A 352 -16.97 3.12 -6.63
C VAL A 352 -15.52 2.85 -6.98
N TRP A 353 -14.63 2.83 -5.99
CA TRP A 353 -13.27 2.31 -6.17
C TRP A 353 -13.29 0.80 -6.02
N VAL A 354 -12.57 0.09 -6.88
CA VAL A 354 -12.52 -1.37 -6.91
C VAL A 354 -11.10 -1.85 -6.61
N ASN A 355 -10.97 -2.73 -5.61
CA ASN A 355 -9.72 -3.41 -5.20
C ASN A 355 -8.55 -2.49 -4.80
N GLU A 356 -8.84 -1.38 -4.11
CA GLU A 356 -7.82 -0.55 -3.47
C GLU A 356 -7.43 -1.15 -2.10
N GLU A 357 -7.98 -0.64 -0.99
CA GLU A 357 -7.83 -1.22 0.35
C GLU A 357 -8.85 -2.33 0.63
N ASP A 358 -10.08 -2.11 0.18
CA ASP A 358 -11.21 -3.03 0.23
C ASP A 358 -11.63 -3.42 -1.20
N HIS A 359 -12.49 -4.43 -1.36
CA HIS A 359 -13.05 -4.78 -2.67
C HIS A 359 -13.80 -3.61 -3.29
N MET A 360 -14.59 -2.90 -2.47
CA MET A 360 -15.29 -1.69 -2.89
C MET A 360 -15.15 -0.58 -1.87
N ARG A 361 -14.92 0.64 -2.36
CA ARG A 361 -15.23 1.86 -1.61
C ARG A 361 -16.32 2.62 -2.34
N VAL A 362 -17.54 2.54 -1.83
CA VAL A 362 -18.74 3.19 -2.41
C VAL A 362 -18.82 4.61 -1.90
N ILE A 363 -18.93 5.58 -2.81
CA ILE A 363 -18.79 7.01 -2.54
C ILE A 363 -19.96 7.74 -3.18
N SER A 364 -20.57 8.67 -2.44
CA SER A 364 -21.47 9.68 -2.96
C SER A 364 -20.95 11.05 -2.55
N MET A 365 -20.97 12.02 -3.46
CA MET A 365 -20.52 13.38 -3.17
C MET A 365 -21.16 14.41 -4.10
N GLN A 366 -21.14 15.67 -3.69
CA GLN A 366 -21.49 16.82 -4.51
C GLN A 366 -20.97 18.11 -3.86
N ASP A 367 -20.96 19.21 -4.61
CA ASP A 367 -20.73 20.54 -4.07
C ASP A 367 -21.89 20.99 -3.17
N GLY A 368 -21.59 21.86 -2.20
CA GLY A 368 -22.52 22.33 -1.18
C GLY A 368 -22.71 21.37 0.00
N GLY A 369 -23.66 21.69 0.88
CA GLY A 369 -23.86 21.02 2.17
C GLY A 369 -25.03 20.03 2.27
N ASP A 370 -25.70 19.69 1.18
CA ASP A 370 -26.89 18.81 1.18
C ASP A 370 -26.51 17.33 1.42
N ILE A 371 -26.18 17.02 2.68
CA ILE A 371 -25.83 15.68 3.12
C ILE A 371 -26.98 14.69 3.04
N VAL A 372 -28.23 15.16 3.10
CA VAL A 372 -29.41 14.29 3.00
C VAL A 372 -29.48 13.72 1.58
N ALA A 373 -29.33 14.56 0.55
CA ALA A 373 -29.28 14.09 -0.84
C ALA A 373 -28.07 13.19 -1.11
N VAL A 374 -26.89 13.55 -0.60
CA VAL A 374 -25.67 12.74 -0.74
C VAL A 374 -25.85 11.36 -0.11
N PHE A 375 -26.38 11.30 1.12
CA PHE A 375 -26.62 10.05 1.83
C PHE A 375 -27.72 9.22 1.16
N ALA A 376 -28.81 9.84 0.70
CA ALA A 376 -29.86 9.15 -0.03
C ALA A 376 -29.34 8.46 -1.30
N ARG A 377 -28.54 9.16 -2.09
CA ARG A 377 -27.88 8.61 -3.28
C ARG A 377 -26.90 7.49 -2.92
N TRP A 378 -26.17 7.65 -1.82
CA TRP A 378 -25.27 6.61 -1.31
C TRP A 378 -26.04 5.34 -0.90
N VAL A 379 -27.13 5.46 -0.13
CA VAL A 379 -28.00 4.35 0.27
C VAL A 379 -28.56 3.63 -0.94
N LYS A 380 -29.10 4.39 -1.92
CA LYS A 380 -29.60 3.84 -3.18
C LYS A 380 -28.51 3.05 -3.92
N GLY A 381 -27.31 3.61 -4.00
CA GLY A 381 -26.16 2.98 -4.65
C GLY A 381 -25.70 1.69 -3.98
N VAL A 382 -25.53 1.69 -2.65
CA VAL A 382 -25.12 0.49 -1.91
C VAL A 382 -26.16 -0.61 -2.02
N ASN A 383 -27.45 -0.28 -1.90
CA ASN A 383 -28.53 -1.26 -2.04
C ASN A 383 -28.57 -1.86 -3.46
N ALA A 384 -28.46 -1.04 -4.50
CA ALA A 384 -28.44 -1.52 -5.88
C ALA A 384 -27.25 -2.43 -6.18
N VAL A 385 -26.05 -2.07 -5.70
CA VAL A 385 -24.85 -2.92 -5.82
C VAL A 385 -25.02 -4.23 -5.04
N GLN A 386 -25.55 -4.16 -3.81
CA GLN A 386 -25.81 -5.34 -2.98
C GLN A 386 -26.79 -6.30 -3.66
N GLU A 387 -27.93 -5.80 -4.15
CA GLU A 387 -28.92 -6.60 -4.87
C GLU A 387 -28.32 -7.28 -6.10
N SER A 388 -27.49 -6.56 -6.88
CA SER A 388 -26.84 -7.14 -8.06
C SER A 388 -25.82 -8.24 -7.71
N ILE A 389 -25.09 -8.07 -6.62
CA ILE A 389 -24.13 -9.07 -6.12
C ILE A 389 -24.86 -10.30 -5.58
N GLN A 390 -25.98 -10.11 -4.87
CA GLN A 390 -26.85 -11.17 -4.40
C GLN A 390 -27.44 -12.00 -5.55
N LYS A 391 -27.88 -11.36 -6.64
CA LYS A 391 -28.32 -12.07 -7.85
C LYS A 391 -27.23 -12.94 -8.48
N SER A 392 -25.96 -12.60 -8.25
CA SER A 392 -24.80 -13.39 -8.70
C SER A 392 -24.39 -14.49 -7.72
N GLY A 393 -25.14 -14.71 -6.64
CA GLY A 393 -24.89 -15.75 -5.64
C GLY A 393 -23.88 -15.38 -4.55
N PHE A 394 -23.51 -14.09 -4.45
CA PHE A 394 -22.57 -13.59 -3.44
C PHE A 394 -23.28 -12.67 -2.43
N SER A 395 -22.63 -12.40 -1.30
CA SER A 395 -23.13 -11.43 -0.32
C SER A 395 -21.98 -10.57 0.19
N PHE A 396 -22.28 -9.54 0.98
CA PHE A 396 -21.24 -8.82 1.70
C PHE A 396 -20.74 -9.61 2.91
N MET A 397 -19.46 -9.42 3.26
CA MET A 397 -18.89 -9.87 4.53
C MET A 397 -19.53 -9.11 5.68
N HIS A 398 -20.28 -9.80 6.53
CA HIS A 398 -21.02 -9.19 7.64
C HIS A 398 -21.27 -10.19 8.77
N ASN A 399 -21.06 -9.78 10.03
CA ASN A 399 -21.53 -10.53 11.18
C ASN A 399 -22.23 -9.60 12.19
N ASP A 400 -22.98 -10.17 13.13
CA ASP A 400 -23.83 -9.37 14.04
C ASP A 400 -23.00 -8.54 15.05
N HIS A 401 -21.81 -9.01 15.40
CA HIS A 401 -20.92 -8.34 16.35
C HIS A 401 -20.24 -7.12 15.71
N HIS A 402 -19.50 -7.34 14.61
CA HIS A 402 -18.68 -6.35 13.95
C HIS A 402 -19.40 -5.54 12.86
N GLY A 403 -20.58 -5.97 12.40
CA GLY A 403 -21.20 -5.39 11.21
C GLY A 403 -20.49 -5.79 9.92
N PHE A 404 -20.33 -4.85 8.99
CA PHE A 404 -19.56 -5.07 7.77
C PHE A 404 -18.06 -5.19 8.07
N LEU A 405 -17.43 -6.20 7.49
CA LEU A 405 -16.01 -6.45 7.68
C LEU A 405 -15.15 -5.74 6.64
N GLY A 406 -13.99 -5.26 7.07
CA GLY A 406 -13.04 -4.47 6.29
C GLY A 406 -11.65 -5.10 6.27
N THR A 407 -10.76 -4.60 5.41
CA THR A 407 -9.33 -4.91 5.50
C THR A 407 -8.70 -4.38 6.78
N CYS A 408 -9.00 -3.13 7.13
CA CYS A 408 -8.48 -2.49 8.34
C CYS A 408 -9.53 -2.55 9.46
N PRO A 409 -9.19 -2.98 10.69
CA PRO A 409 -10.08 -2.91 11.85
C PRO A 409 -10.71 -1.53 12.10
N SER A 410 -10.06 -0.44 11.66
CA SER A 410 -10.63 0.91 11.79
C SER A 410 -11.87 1.15 10.93
N ASN A 411 -12.16 0.30 9.94
CA ASN A 411 -13.27 0.47 9.00
C ASN A 411 -14.40 -0.56 9.19
N LEU A 412 -14.46 -1.24 10.34
CA LEU A 412 -15.56 -2.14 10.72
C LEU A 412 -16.88 -1.40 10.99
N GLY A 413 -17.95 -2.15 11.23
CA GLY A 413 -19.29 -1.64 11.53
C GLY A 413 -20.00 -1.22 10.26
N THR A 414 -20.37 0.06 10.19
CA THR A 414 -20.88 0.66 8.96
C THR A 414 -19.76 0.84 7.92
N GLY A 415 -18.52 0.96 8.37
CA GLY A 415 -17.39 1.49 7.59
C GLY A 415 -17.62 2.90 7.06
N LEU A 416 -18.67 3.60 7.51
CA LEU A 416 -19.15 4.85 6.94
C LEU A 416 -18.36 6.05 7.46
N ARG A 417 -17.82 6.81 6.52
CA ARG A 417 -17.29 8.15 6.76
C ARG A 417 -18.10 9.14 5.95
N ALA A 418 -18.97 9.86 6.64
CA ALA A 418 -19.56 11.09 6.16
C ALA A 418 -18.62 12.25 6.48
N SER A 419 -18.47 13.17 5.54
CA SER A 419 -17.59 14.33 5.66
C SER A 419 -18.15 15.54 4.94
N MET A 420 -17.87 16.71 5.49
CA MET A 420 -18.11 18.01 4.85
C MET A 420 -16.81 18.80 4.82
N PHE A 421 -16.56 19.48 3.71
CA PHE A 421 -15.44 20.41 3.59
C PHE A 421 -15.91 21.80 4.02
N VAL A 422 -15.58 22.18 5.24
CA VAL A 422 -16.16 23.32 5.95
C VAL A 422 -15.12 24.41 6.16
N ARG A 423 -15.50 25.66 5.93
CA ARG A 423 -14.71 26.85 6.21
C ARG A 423 -14.82 27.20 7.69
N LEU A 424 -13.72 27.11 8.41
CA LEU A 424 -13.57 27.45 9.83
C LEU A 424 -12.29 28.29 9.98
N GLU A 425 -12.33 29.53 9.48
CA GLU A 425 -11.15 30.41 9.40
C GLU A 425 -10.66 30.83 10.77
N LYS A 426 -11.57 31.09 11.72
CA LYS A 426 -11.24 31.50 13.09
C LYS A 426 -11.16 30.32 14.04
N LEU A 427 -12.15 29.43 14.02
CA LEU A 427 -12.24 28.27 14.92
C LEU A 427 -11.11 27.27 14.65
N GLY A 428 -10.70 27.13 13.40
CA GLY A 428 -9.61 26.25 12.98
C GLY A 428 -8.21 26.86 13.04
N THR A 429 -8.03 28.05 13.64
CA THR A 429 -6.69 28.66 13.77
C THR A 429 -5.72 27.82 14.61
N ASP A 430 -6.23 27.14 15.63
CA ASP A 430 -5.52 26.15 16.43
C ASP A 430 -6.06 24.74 16.10
N PRO A 431 -5.29 23.91 15.35
CA PRO A 431 -5.70 22.55 15.01
C PRO A 431 -5.96 21.66 16.23
N HIS A 432 -5.18 21.81 17.31
CA HIS A 432 -5.32 20.98 18.50
C HIS A 432 -6.58 21.34 19.29
N ALA A 433 -6.87 22.63 19.40
CA ALA A 433 -8.13 23.06 20.00
C ALA A 433 -9.33 22.65 19.14
N LEU A 434 -9.23 22.75 17.80
CA LEU A 434 -10.27 22.27 16.89
C LEU A 434 -10.52 20.76 17.03
N GLU A 435 -9.46 19.95 17.21
CA GLU A 435 -9.58 18.51 17.49
C GLU A 435 -10.39 18.24 18.76
N GLU A 436 -10.13 18.95 19.86
CA GLU A 436 -10.89 18.79 21.10
C GLU A 436 -12.34 19.30 20.97
N VAL A 437 -12.58 20.39 20.23
CA VAL A 437 -13.93 20.87 19.89
C VAL A 437 -14.70 19.82 19.08
N CYS A 438 -14.10 19.28 18.03
CA CYS A 438 -14.72 18.25 17.18
C CYS A 438 -15.04 16.98 17.97
N LYS A 439 -14.14 16.57 18.87
CA LYS A 439 -14.29 15.38 19.71
C LYS A 439 -15.53 15.42 20.60
N VAL A 440 -15.94 16.58 21.10
CA VAL A 440 -17.19 16.76 21.86
C VAL A 440 -18.41 16.32 21.05
N TYR A 441 -18.39 16.53 19.73
CA TYR A 441 -19.46 16.16 18.82
C TYR A 441 -19.22 14.81 18.12
N GLY A 442 -18.23 14.02 18.55
CA GLY A 442 -17.88 12.76 17.90
C GLY A 442 -17.34 12.93 16.47
N LEU A 443 -16.76 14.09 16.17
CA LEU A 443 -16.17 14.44 14.89
C LEU A 443 -14.62 14.38 14.95
N GLN A 444 -14.00 14.44 13.78
CA GLN A 444 -12.56 14.59 13.61
C GLN A 444 -12.27 15.58 12.45
N PRO A 445 -11.34 16.54 12.62
CA PRO A 445 -10.89 17.41 11.56
C PRO A 445 -9.70 16.80 10.80
N ARG A 446 -9.60 17.09 9.51
CA ARG A 446 -8.43 16.84 8.66
C ARG A 446 -8.16 18.07 7.79
N GLY A 447 -6.90 18.26 7.39
CA GLY A 447 -6.54 19.34 6.47
C GLY A 447 -7.09 19.13 5.07
N SER A 448 -6.85 20.12 4.19
CA SER A 448 -7.52 20.23 2.89
C SER A 448 -7.17 19.12 1.89
N ALA A 449 -6.03 18.43 2.06
CA ALA A 449 -5.63 17.30 1.23
C ALA A 449 -5.86 15.94 1.93
N GLY A 450 -6.62 15.92 3.03
CA GLY A 450 -6.94 14.72 3.79
C GLY A 450 -6.03 14.48 5.00
N GLU A 451 -5.82 13.22 5.32
CA GLU A 451 -5.12 12.78 6.55
C GLU A 451 -3.69 13.30 6.59
N HIS A 452 -3.29 13.86 7.72
CA HIS A 452 -1.96 14.47 7.94
C HIS A 452 -1.59 15.66 7.05
N SER A 453 -2.55 16.27 6.36
CA SER A 453 -2.34 17.52 5.60
C SER A 453 -2.69 18.76 6.42
N ALA A 454 -2.14 19.92 6.04
CA ALA A 454 -2.54 21.21 6.60
C ALA A 454 -3.86 21.70 5.99
N ALA A 455 -4.63 22.46 6.75
CA ALA A 455 -5.76 23.22 6.20
C ALA A 455 -5.23 24.41 5.39
N VAL A 456 -5.80 24.63 4.21
CA VAL A 456 -5.49 25.76 3.32
C VAL A 456 -6.70 26.69 3.32
N GLY A 457 -6.48 27.97 3.65
CA GLY A 457 -7.54 28.98 3.65
C GLY A 457 -8.65 28.71 4.69
N GLY A 458 -8.32 28.08 5.82
CA GLY A 458 -9.30 27.76 6.85
C GLY A 458 -10.29 26.65 6.46
N MET A 459 -10.02 25.90 5.40
CA MET A 459 -10.89 24.82 4.94
C MET A 459 -10.51 23.47 5.55
N TRP A 460 -11.46 22.85 6.24
CA TRP A 460 -11.28 21.62 7.00
C TRP A 460 -12.20 20.51 6.50
N ASP A 461 -11.65 19.30 6.29
CA ASP A 461 -12.44 18.09 6.08
C ASP A 461 -12.89 17.56 7.45
N ILE A 462 -14.12 17.89 7.82
CA ILE A 462 -14.75 17.44 9.05
C ILE A 462 -15.50 16.15 8.79
N SER A 463 -15.29 15.12 9.62
CA SER A 463 -15.94 13.82 9.46
C SER A 463 -16.35 13.19 10.78
N ASN A 464 -17.33 12.29 10.77
CA ASN A 464 -17.63 11.46 11.94
C ASN A 464 -16.38 10.66 12.33
N LYS A 465 -16.15 10.45 13.63
CA LYS A 465 -15.03 9.63 14.13
C LYS A 465 -15.40 8.15 14.23
N ALA A 466 -16.59 7.85 14.77
CA ALA A 466 -17.08 6.48 14.93
C ALA A 466 -17.36 5.79 13.58
N ARG A 467 -17.25 4.47 13.55
CA ARG A 467 -17.55 3.61 12.38
C ARG A 467 -18.42 2.40 12.77
N ILE A 468 -18.14 1.84 13.93
CA ILE A 468 -18.85 0.72 14.55
C ILE A 468 -19.63 1.20 15.79
N GLY A 469 -20.63 0.42 16.22
CA GLY A 469 -21.50 0.72 17.37
C GLY A 469 -22.55 1.82 17.15
N LYS A 470 -22.60 2.42 15.96
CA LYS A 470 -23.64 3.37 15.53
C LYS A 470 -24.10 3.03 14.12
N SER A 471 -25.36 3.22 13.81
CA SER A 471 -25.92 3.05 12.48
C SER A 471 -25.47 4.16 11.52
N GLU A 472 -25.66 3.94 10.22
CA GLU A 472 -25.37 4.93 9.19
C GLU A 472 -26.17 6.24 9.40
N VAL A 473 -27.46 6.14 9.71
CA VAL A 473 -28.31 7.29 10.07
C VAL A 473 -27.75 8.03 11.28
N GLU A 474 -27.33 7.34 12.34
CA GLU A 474 -26.76 7.99 13.54
C GLU A 474 -25.44 8.70 13.24
N LEU A 475 -24.60 8.13 12.37
CA LEU A 475 -23.35 8.74 11.95
C LEU A 475 -23.57 9.98 11.07
N VAL A 476 -24.55 9.95 10.17
CA VAL A 476 -24.93 11.11 9.37
C VAL A 476 -25.61 12.19 10.22
N GLN A 477 -26.44 11.80 11.19
CA GLN A 477 -27.02 12.75 12.15
C GLN A 477 -25.93 13.42 13.00
N THR A 478 -24.92 12.66 13.44
CA THR A 478 -23.74 13.20 14.15
C THR A 478 -23.04 14.28 13.32
N MET A 479 -22.93 14.08 11.99
CA MET A 479 -22.39 15.10 11.08
C MET A 479 -23.27 16.34 11.00
N ILE A 480 -24.59 16.17 10.87
CA ILE A 480 -25.54 17.29 10.79
C ILE A 480 -25.44 18.15 12.05
N ASP A 481 -25.59 17.55 13.22
CA ASP A 481 -25.62 18.28 14.48
C ASP A 481 -24.26 18.92 14.79
N GLY A 482 -23.17 18.18 14.58
CA GLY A 482 -21.82 18.64 14.86
C GLY A 482 -21.36 19.76 13.92
N VAL A 483 -21.56 19.63 12.61
CA VAL A 483 -21.15 20.68 11.66
C VAL A 483 -21.99 21.95 11.84
N SER A 484 -23.31 21.82 12.05
CA SER A 484 -24.15 22.98 12.42
C SER A 484 -23.58 23.72 13.61
N LYS A 485 -23.13 22.99 14.63
CA LYS A 485 -22.58 23.61 15.84
C LYS A 485 -21.20 24.23 15.61
N LEU A 486 -20.32 23.60 14.84
CA LEU A 486 -19.02 24.18 14.48
C LEU A 486 -19.19 25.52 13.74
N ILE A 487 -20.14 25.60 12.81
CA ILE A 487 -20.44 26.83 12.08
C ILE A 487 -21.02 27.91 13.00
N GLU A 488 -21.85 27.54 13.97
CA GLU A 488 -22.35 28.47 14.99
C GLU A 488 -21.19 29.09 15.78
N LEU A 489 -20.23 28.27 16.23
CA LEU A 489 -19.04 28.73 16.96
C LEU A 489 -18.12 29.60 16.09
N GLU A 490 -17.93 29.25 14.81
CA GLU A 490 -17.21 30.09 13.85
C GLU A 490 -17.86 31.49 13.76
N LYS A 491 -19.19 31.55 13.64
CA LYS A 491 -19.94 32.81 13.60
C LYS A 491 -19.81 33.63 14.87
N GLU A 492 -19.78 32.99 16.05
CA GLU A 492 -19.53 33.70 17.30
C GLU A 492 -18.15 34.38 17.31
N LEU A 493 -17.11 33.70 16.81
CA LEU A 493 -15.77 34.26 16.65
C LEU A 493 -15.75 35.37 15.59
N GLU A 494 -16.51 35.23 14.52
CA GLU A 494 -16.70 36.27 13.49
C GLU A 494 -17.31 37.55 14.08
N LEU A 495 -18.28 37.40 14.98
CA LEU A 495 -18.95 38.49 15.71
C LEU A 495 -18.13 39.07 16.88
N GLY A 496 -16.91 38.58 17.11
CA GLY A 496 -15.95 39.16 18.05
C GLY A 496 -15.87 38.49 19.41
N LYS A 497 -16.52 37.33 19.61
CA LYS A 497 -16.27 36.48 20.78
C LYS A 497 -14.83 35.98 20.73
N THR A 498 -14.17 35.90 21.88
CA THR A 498 -12.80 35.38 21.96
C THR A 498 -12.79 33.86 21.89
N TYR A 499 -11.66 33.30 21.46
CA TYR A 499 -11.48 31.84 21.38
C TYR A 499 -11.65 31.18 22.75
N GLN A 500 -11.12 31.81 23.81
CA GLN A 500 -11.24 31.34 25.17
C GLN A 500 -12.70 31.30 25.65
N GLU A 501 -13.51 32.30 25.31
CA GLU A 501 -14.94 32.30 25.64
C GLU A 501 -15.71 31.19 24.90
N VAL A 502 -15.34 30.89 23.66
CA VAL A 502 -15.91 29.76 22.90
C VAL A 502 -15.56 28.43 23.58
N LEU A 503 -14.28 28.20 23.86
CA LEU A 503 -13.85 26.97 24.54
C LEU A 503 -14.47 26.81 25.93
N ALA A 504 -14.54 27.89 26.70
CA ALA A 504 -15.18 27.90 28.02
C ALA A 504 -16.67 27.56 27.94
N SER A 505 -17.38 28.05 26.92
CA SER A 505 -18.80 27.72 26.72
C SER A 505 -19.05 26.25 26.38
N MET A 506 -18.02 25.53 25.95
CA MET A 506 -18.04 24.08 25.71
C MET A 506 -17.47 23.26 26.88
N GLY A 507 -16.99 23.90 27.94
CA GLY A 507 -16.29 23.23 29.03
C GLY A 507 -14.92 22.66 28.65
N ILE A 508 -14.30 23.17 27.57
CA ILE A 508 -12.96 22.76 27.13
C ILE A 508 -11.94 23.68 27.79
N THR A 509 -11.07 23.10 28.63
CA THR A 509 -9.89 23.79 29.16
C THR A 509 -8.67 23.36 28.35
N VAL A 510 -8.17 24.23 27.48
CA VAL A 510 -6.89 24.00 26.81
C VAL A 510 -5.79 24.37 27.81
N ALA A 511 -4.88 23.44 28.11
CA ALA A 511 -3.72 23.74 28.93
C ALA A 511 -2.88 24.80 28.20
N GLU A 512 -2.51 25.88 28.88
CA GLU A 512 -1.54 26.84 28.35
C GLU A 512 -0.25 26.07 28.02
N ALA A 513 0.16 26.12 26.75
CA ALA A 513 1.37 25.48 26.25
C ALA A 513 2.63 26.20 26.72
#